data_AF-M9T5N3-F1
#
_entry.id   AF-M9T5N3-F1
#
_cell.length_a   1.000
_cell.length_b   1.000
_cell.length_c   1.000
_cell.angle_alpha   90.00
_cell.angle_beta   90.00
_cell.angle_gamma   90.00
#
_symmetry.space_group_name_H-M   'P 1'
#
loop_
_entity.id
_entity.type
_entity.pdbx_description
1 polymer ?
#
loop_
_entity_poly.entity_id
_entity_poly.type
_entity_poly.pdbx_seq_one_letter_code
_entity_poly.pdbx_strand_id
1 'polypeptide(L)'
;MLGGAEGAEPEASLTAFVVIALLESKPICNDHINILDSSINKAIDYLIKKYPTLQRSYTVALTAYALAAAGRLNDDRILMAASTGRNRWEEYNAHTYNLEATSYALLALLKMRIFDATTLIAKWLADQKY
;
A
#
# COMPACT_ATOMS: atom_id res chain seq x y z
N MET A 1 2.94 -0.95 17.55
CA MET A 1 1.64 -0.39 17.14
C MET A 1 1.31 -1.00 15.80
N LEU A 2 0.28 -1.84 15.70
CA LEU A 2 -0.07 -2.56 14.47
C LEU A 2 -0.96 -1.74 13.50
N GLY A 3 -1.42 -0.55 13.92
CA GLY A 3 -2.21 0.34 13.08
C GLY A 3 -3.48 -0.34 12.55
N GLY A 4 -3.85 -0.02 11.31
CA GLY A 4 -5.01 -0.61 10.63
C GLY A 4 -4.87 -2.09 10.27
N ALA A 5 -3.72 -2.72 10.55
CA ALA A 5 -3.52 -4.14 10.30
C ALA A 5 -4.31 -5.06 11.25
N GLU A 6 -4.79 -4.53 12.39
CA GLU A 6 -5.59 -5.30 13.35
C GLU A 6 -7.01 -5.54 12.79
N GLY A 7 -7.27 -6.77 12.34
CA GLY A 7 -8.52 -7.18 11.71
C GLY A 7 -8.54 -7.07 10.18
N ALA A 8 -7.50 -6.49 9.57
CA ALA A 8 -7.38 -6.35 8.12
C ALA A 8 -6.49 -7.43 7.53
N GLU A 9 -7.09 -8.53 7.04
CA GLU A 9 -6.45 -9.58 6.25
C GLU A 9 -4.96 -9.77 6.63
N PRO A 10 -4.70 -10.16 7.89
CA PRO A 10 -3.48 -9.80 8.62
C PRO A 10 -2.21 -10.32 7.95
N GLU A 11 -2.30 -11.46 7.28
CA GLU A 11 -1.20 -12.03 6.50
C GLU A 11 -0.77 -11.11 5.34
N ALA A 12 -1.72 -10.55 4.60
CA ALA A 12 -1.43 -9.67 3.47
C ALA A 12 -0.92 -8.31 3.96
N SER A 13 -1.59 -7.71 4.95
CA SER A 13 -1.21 -6.43 5.53
C SER A 13 0.21 -6.46 6.11
N LEU A 14 0.52 -7.47 6.93
CA LEU A 14 1.85 -7.59 7.54
C LEU A 14 2.93 -7.89 6.50
N THR A 15 2.64 -8.75 5.53
CA THR A 15 3.57 -9.05 4.45
C THR A 15 3.89 -7.80 3.63
N ALA A 16 2.87 -7.02 3.25
CA ALA A 16 3.04 -5.77 2.51
C ALA A 16 3.87 -4.75 3.30
N PHE A 17 3.56 -4.56 4.59
CA PHE A 17 4.32 -3.67 5.47
C PHE A 17 5.81 -4.04 5.55
N VAL A 18 6.11 -5.32 5.75
CA VAL A 18 7.50 -5.81 5.82
C VAL A 18 8.19 -5.67 4.46
N VAL A 19 7.52 -5.99 3.35
CA VAL A 19 8.08 -5.81 2.00
C VAL A 19 8.48 -4.36 1.73
N ILE A 20 7.65 -3.40 2.13
CA ILE A 20 7.99 -1.96 1.99
C ILE A 20 9.28 -1.65 2.76
N ALA A 21 9.39 -2.06 4.02
CA ALA A 21 10.60 -1.82 4.82
C ALA A 21 11.86 -2.49 4.22
N LEU A 22 11.71 -3.70 3.68
CA LEU A 22 12.80 -4.42 3.02
C LEU A 22 13.22 -3.73 1.71
N LEU A 23 12.27 -3.20 0.94
CA LEU A 23 12.55 -2.45 -0.29
C LEU A 23 13.29 -1.14 0.00
N GLU A 24 12.89 -0.40 1.04
CA GLU A 24 13.55 0.85 1.45
C GLU A 24 14.97 0.61 2.00
N SER A 25 15.19 -0.50 2.70
CA SER A 25 16.52 -0.87 3.24
C SER A 25 17.42 -1.61 2.25
N LYS A 26 16.85 -2.10 1.13
CA LYS A 26 17.58 -2.88 0.11
C LYS A 26 18.89 -2.22 -0.34
N PRO A 27 18.97 -0.91 -0.66
CA PRO A 27 20.21 -0.29 -1.12
C PRO A 27 21.38 -0.38 -0.11
N ILE A 28 21.08 -0.56 1.17
CA ILE A 28 22.06 -0.64 2.25
C ILE A 28 22.41 -2.11 2.53
N CYS A 29 21.41 -2.99 2.54
CA CYS A 29 21.55 -4.36 3.03
C CYS A 29 21.88 -5.38 1.93
N ASN A 30 21.76 -5.04 0.65
CA ASN A 30 21.86 -6.00 -0.45
C ASN A 30 23.21 -6.75 -0.47
N ASP A 31 24.30 -6.05 -0.18
CA ASP A 31 25.65 -6.63 -0.19
C ASP A 31 25.96 -7.45 1.06
N HIS A 32 25.12 -7.32 2.11
CA HIS A 32 25.27 -8.03 3.38
C HIS A 32 24.38 -9.27 3.48
N ILE A 33 23.27 -9.30 2.74
CA ILE A 33 22.24 -10.35 2.84
C ILE A 33 21.94 -10.94 1.47
N ASN A 34 22.64 -12.02 1.13
CA ASN A 34 22.55 -12.69 -0.18
C ASN A 34 21.15 -13.22 -0.53
N ILE A 35 20.28 -13.45 0.46
CA ILE A 35 18.92 -13.99 0.25
C ILE A 35 17.84 -12.91 0.16
N LEU A 36 18.18 -11.64 0.37
CA LEU A 36 17.22 -10.54 0.53
C LEU A 36 16.30 -10.42 -0.69
N ASP A 37 16.87 -10.38 -1.88
CA ASP A 37 16.12 -10.29 -3.14
C ASP A 37 15.17 -11.46 -3.35
N SER A 38 15.63 -12.68 -3.06
CA SER A 38 14.79 -13.88 -3.19
C SER A 38 13.61 -13.86 -2.22
N SER A 39 13.81 -13.31 -1.01
CA SER A 39 12.77 -13.19 0.02
C SER A 39 11.73 -12.14 -0.37
N ILE A 40 12.19 -10.95 -0.79
CA ILE A 40 11.32 -9.88 -1.29
C ILE A 40 10.47 -10.37 -2.46
N ASN A 41 11.08 -11.04 -3.45
CA ASN A 41 10.36 -11.56 -4.61
C ASN A 41 9.28 -12.59 -4.24
N LYS A 42 9.56 -13.52 -3.31
CA LYS A 42 8.57 -14.48 -2.82
C LYS A 42 7.37 -13.79 -2.15
N ALA A 43 7.65 -12.78 -1.34
CA ALA A 43 6.61 -12.01 -0.66
C ALA A 43 5.76 -11.21 -1.66
N ILE A 44 6.38 -10.59 -2.66
CA ILE A 44 5.68 -9.91 -3.75
C ILE A 44 4.79 -10.89 -4.53
N ASP A 45 5.28 -12.07 -4.88
CA ASP A 45 4.48 -13.06 -5.62
C ASP A 45 3.27 -13.56 -4.81
N TYR A 46 3.39 -13.64 -3.48
CA TYR A 46 2.25 -13.88 -2.59
C TYR A 46 1.24 -12.72 -2.66
N LEU A 47 1.70 -11.48 -2.54
CA LEU A 47 0.86 -10.28 -2.57
C LEU A 47 0.12 -10.14 -3.91
N ILE A 48 0.78 -10.39 -5.05
CA ILE A 48 0.15 -10.37 -6.38
C ILE A 48 -1.03 -11.34 -6.45
N LYS A 49 -0.88 -12.55 -5.90
CA LYS A 49 -1.95 -13.56 -5.89
C LYS A 49 -3.12 -13.16 -4.99
N LYS A 50 -2.83 -12.49 -3.87
CA LYS A 50 -3.84 -12.04 -2.90
C LYS A 50 -4.56 -10.77 -3.31
N TYR A 51 -3.87 -9.87 -4.02
CA TYR A 51 -4.35 -8.52 -4.34
C TYR A 51 -5.77 -8.47 -4.94
N PRO A 52 -6.16 -9.33 -5.90
CA PRO A 52 -7.52 -9.32 -6.46
C PRO A 52 -8.62 -9.78 -5.49
N THR A 53 -8.28 -10.49 -4.42
CA THR A 53 -9.23 -11.01 -3.44
C THR A 53 -9.45 -10.10 -2.25
N LEU A 54 -8.59 -9.09 -2.07
CA LEU A 54 -8.62 -8.18 -0.93
C LEU A 54 -9.93 -7.39 -0.92
N GLN A 55 -10.55 -7.29 0.25
CA GLN A 55 -11.83 -6.59 0.41
C GLN A 55 -11.70 -5.25 1.12
N ARG A 56 -10.68 -5.11 1.96
CA ARG A 56 -10.54 -3.95 2.84
C ARG A 56 -9.76 -2.83 2.17
N SER A 57 -10.30 -1.62 2.22
CA SER A 57 -9.69 -0.41 1.63
C SER A 57 -8.27 -0.21 2.14
N TYR A 58 -8.03 -0.46 3.43
CA TYR A 58 -6.71 -0.39 4.05
C TYR A 58 -5.73 -1.41 3.43
N THR A 59 -6.09 -2.70 3.41
CA THR A 59 -5.21 -3.75 2.88
C THR A 59 -4.93 -3.55 1.41
N VAL A 60 -5.94 -3.12 0.63
CA VAL A 60 -5.79 -2.82 -0.80
C VAL A 60 -4.78 -1.69 -1.00
N ALA A 61 -4.89 -0.57 -0.27
CA ALA A 61 -4.00 0.56 -0.42
C ALA A 61 -2.54 0.22 -0.03
N LEU A 62 -2.36 -0.45 1.11
CA LEU A 62 -1.04 -0.86 1.59
C LEU A 62 -0.37 -1.86 0.62
N THR A 63 -1.13 -2.87 0.17
CA THR A 63 -0.63 -3.86 -0.79
C THR A 63 -0.32 -3.23 -2.14
N ALA A 64 -1.16 -2.31 -2.62
CA ALA A 64 -0.91 -1.57 -3.85
C ALA A 64 0.41 -0.79 -3.76
N TYR A 65 0.67 -0.11 -2.64
CA TYR A 65 1.93 0.59 -2.46
C TYR A 65 3.13 -0.35 -2.47
N ALA A 66 3.06 -1.48 -1.75
CA ALA A 66 4.13 -2.48 -1.76
C ALA A 66 4.43 -2.99 -3.18
N LEU A 67 3.39 -3.30 -3.97
CA LEU A 67 3.54 -3.75 -5.36
C LEU A 67 4.06 -2.63 -6.26
N ALA A 68 3.61 -1.39 -6.09
CA ALA A 68 4.08 -0.24 -6.86
C ALA A 68 5.54 0.09 -6.55
N ALA A 69 5.94 0.06 -5.28
CA ALA A 69 7.33 0.26 -4.85
C ALA A 69 8.27 -0.81 -5.42
N ALA A 70 7.78 -2.04 -5.60
CA ALA A 70 8.51 -3.11 -6.28
C ALA A 70 8.47 -3.03 -7.82
N GLY A 71 7.72 -2.10 -8.41
CA GLY A 71 7.52 -2.02 -9.87
C GLY A 71 6.70 -3.18 -10.44
N ARG A 72 5.83 -3.80 -9.63
CA ARG A 72 5.05 -5.00 -9.96
C ARG A 72 3.54 -4.75 -9.97
N LEU A 73 3.10 -3.49 -9.84
CA LEU A 73 1.70 -3.09 -10.00
C LEU A 73 1.48 -2.53 -11.41
N ASN A 74 0.64 -3.20 -12.20
CA ASN A 74 0.45 -2.89 -13.62
C ASN A 74 -0.66 -1.85 -13.87
N ASP A 75 -1.70 -1.84 -13.04
CA ASP A 75 -2.85 -0.94 -13.15
C ASP A 75 -3.34 -0.52 -11.76
N ASP A 76 -4.05 0.59 -11.71
CA ASP A 76 -4.64 1.19 -10.51
C ASP A 76 -6.12 0.81 -10.34
N ARG A 77 -6.66 -0.11 -11.16
CA ARG A 77 -8.10 -0.37 -11.20
C ARG A 77 -8.62 -0.89 -9.87
N ILE A 78 -7.90 -1.83 -9.26
CA ILE A 78 -8.28 -2.42 -7.96
C ILE A 78 -8.15 -1.36 -6.86
N LEU A 79 -7.05 -0.59 -6.88
CA LEU A 79 -6.83 0.51 -5.94
C LEU A 79 -7.97 1.52 -6.02
N MET A 80 -8.26 2.05 -7.21
CA MET A 80 -9.29 3.05 -7.44
C MET A 80 -10.71 2.53 -7.20
N ALA A 81 -10.98 1.24 -7.44
CA ALA A 81 -12.26 0.63 -7.10
C ALA A 81 -12.52 0.59 -5.58
N ALA A 82 -11.47 0.52 -4.76
CA ALA A 82 -11.57 0.60 -3.30
C ALA A 82 -11.65 2.04 -2.77
N SER A 83 -11.57 3.06 -3.64
CA SER A 83 -11.61 4.45 -3.22
C SER A 83 -13.06 4.92 -2.96
N THR A 84 -13.22 5.75 -1.93
CA THR A 84 -14.47 6.49 -1.68
C THR A 84 -14.34 7.88 -2.28
N GLY A 85 -15.25 8.26 -3.18
CA GLY A 85 -15.23 9.58 -3.82
C GLY A 85 -13.97 9.87 -4.67
N ARG A 86 -13.20 8.82 -5.03
CA ARG A 86 -11.94 8.91 -5.80
C ARG A 86 -10.83 9.76 -5.16
N ASN A 87 -10.92 10.03 -3.87
CA ASN A 87 -9.93 10.86 -3.17
C ASN A 87 -9.46 10.30 -1.82
N ARG A 88 -10.02 9.18 -1.33
CA ARG A 88 -9.68 8.58 -0.04
C ARG A 88 -10.03 7.10 0.04
N TRP A 89 -9.38 6.38 0.94
CA TRP A 89 -9.61 4.96 1.24
C TRP A 89 -10.08 4.85 2.68
N GLU A 90 -11.37 4.59 2.84
CA GLU A 90 -12.04 4.66 4.15
C GLU A 90 -12.65 3.32 4.56
N GLU A 91 -12.66 3.09 5.87
CA GLU A 91 -13.44 2.09 6.58
C GLU A 91 -14.29 2.77 7.67
N TYR A 92 -15.40 2.13 8.05
CA TYR A 92 -16.33 2.67 9.04
C TYR A 92 -15.66 2.79 10.42
N ASN A 93 -15.79 3.96 11.04
CA ASN A 93 -15.29 4.27 12.39
C ASN A 93 -13.77 4.05 12.59
N ALA A 94 -12.97 4.27 11.54
CA ALA A 94 -11.53 3.97 11.51
C ALA A 94 -10.68 5.19 11.09
N HIS A 95 -10.95 6.37 11.65
CA HIS A 95 -10.40 7.65 11.14
C HIS A 95 -8.87 7.67 10.95
N THR A 96 -8.11 7.18 11.93
CA THR A 96 -6.64 7.08 11.84
C THR A 96 -6.17 6.10 10.76
N TYR A 97 -6.86 4.98 10.59
CA TYR A 97 -6.53 3.98 9.57
C TYR A 97 -6.90 4.45 8.17
N ASN A 98 -7.93 5.29 8.04
CA ASN A 98 -8.34 5.90 6.77
C ASN A 98 -7.29 6.87 6.26
N LEU A 99 -6.68 7.63 7.16
CA LEU A 99 -5.56 8.52 6.86
C LEU A 99 -4.33 7.74 6.38
N GLU A 100 -3.98 6.67 7.10
CA GLU A 100 -2.88 5.79 6.74
C GLU A 100 -3.11 5.10 5.38
N ALA A 101 -4.29 4.50 5.18
CA ALA A 101 -4.68 3.88 3.91
C ALA A 101 -4.62 4.88 2.74
N THR A 102 -5.17 6.08 2.93
CA THR A 102 -5.15 7.12 1.90
C THR A 102 -3.74 7.60 1.59
N SER A 103 -2.86 7.64 2.60
CA SER A 103 -1.44 7.97 2.42
C SER A 103 -0.71 6.90 1.59
N TYR A 104 -0.94 5.61 1.87
CA TYR A 104 -0.38 4.53 1.05
C TYR A 104 -0.91 4.57 -0.39
N ALA A 105 -2.21 4.82 -0.58
CA ALA A 105 -2.79 4.95 -1.91
C ALA A 105 -2.16 6.10 -2.71
N LEU A 106 -1.94 7.25 -2.07
CA LEU A 106 -1.23 8.38 -2.67
C LEU A 106 0.19 7.99 -3.10
N LEU A 107 0.95 7.34 -2.21
CA LEU A 107 2.31 6.88 -2.52
C LEU A 107 2.33 5.85 -3.66
N ALA A 108 1.35 4.94 -3.71
CA ALA A 108 1.21 3.97 -4.79
C ALA A 108 1.02 4.65 -6.14
N LEU A 109 0.08 5.59 -6.24
CA LEU A 109 -0.19 6.35 -7.48
C LEU A 109 1.02 7.19 -7.92
N LEU A 110 1.73 7.79 -6.96
CA LEU A 110 2.97 8.53 -7.25
C LEU A 110 4.08 7.61 -7.78
N LYS A 111 4.26 6.41 -7.20
CA LYS A 111 5.21 5.40 -7.72
C LYS A 111 4.83 4.94 -9.13
N MET A 112 3.53 4.84 -9.42
CA MET A 112 3.01 4.51 -10.75
C MET A 112 3.00 5.69 -11.74
N ARG A 113 3.34 6.91 -11.30
CA ARG A 113 3.31 8.15 -12.09
C ARG A 113 1.92 8.54 -12.60
N ILE A 114 0.86 8.21 -11.85
CA ILE A 114 -0.53 8.58 -12.15
C ILE A 114 -0.86 9.88 -11.41
N PHE A 115 -0.49 11.02 -11.98
CA PHE A 115 -0.56 12.29 -11.28
C PHE A 115 -1.96 12.92 -11.22
N ASP A 116 -2.81 12.65 -12.21
CA ASP A 116 -4.14 13.29 -12.33
C ASP A 116 -5.02 13.08 -11.08
N ALA A 117 -4.97 11.89 -10.49
CA ALA A 117 -5.73 11.54 -9.28
C ALA A 117 -5.08 12.05 -7.98
N THR A 118 -3.76 12.27 -7.97
CA THR A 118 -3.00 12.55 -6.74
C THR A 118 -3.33 13.90 -6.12
N THR A 119 -3.67 14.91 -6.93
CA THR A 119 -4.00 16.26 -6.45
C THR A 119 -5.19 16.27 -5.50
N LEU A 120 -6.27 15.54 -5.85
CA LEU A 120 -7.47 15.48 -5.03
C LEU A 120 -7.23 14.71 -3.72
N ILE A 121 -6.41 13.67 -3.78
CA ILE A 121 -6.05 12.86 -2.62
C ILE A 121 -5.18 13.68 -1.65
N ALA A 122 -4.15 14.37 -2.18
CA ALA A 122 -3.29 15.24 -1.38
C ALA A 122 -4.06 16.37 -0.72
N LYS A 123 -5.01 16.98 -1.44
CA LYS A 123 -5.91 17.99 -0.87
C LYS A 123 -6.77 17.42 0.26
N TRP A 124 -7.37 16.25 0.06
CA TRP A 124 -8.17 15.60 1.10
C TRP A 124 -7.35 15.32 2.37
N LEU A 125 -6.11 14.82 2.20
CA LEU A 125 -5.17 14.58 3.30
C LEU A 125 -4.83 15.88 4.05
N ALA A 126 -4.57 16.97 3.32
CA ALA A 126 -4.27 18.28 3.91
C ALA A 126 -5.46 18.89 4.66
N ASP A 127 -6.69 18.58 4.23
CA ASP A 127 -7.92 19.04 4.89
C ASP A 127 -8.24 18.24 6.17
N GLN A 128 -7.59 17.10 6.41
CA GLN A 128 -7.74 16.35 7.65
C GLN A 128 -7.03 17.09 8.79
N LYS A 129 -7.78 17.93 9.50
CA LYS A 129 -7.28 18.70 10.65
C LYS A 129 -6.88 17.75 11.78
N TYR A 130 -5.61 17.83 12.18
CA TYR A 130 -5.10 17.36 13.47
C TYR A 130 -4.93 18.52 14.42
#